data_AF-A0A0J8QTZ0-F1
#
_entry.id   AF-A0A0J8QTZ0-F1
#
_cell.length_a   1.000
_cell.length_b   1.000
_cell.length_c   1.000
_cell.angle_alpha   90.00
_cell.angle_beta   90.00
_cell.angle_gamma   90.00
#
_symmetry.space_group_name_H-M   'P 1'
#
loop_
_entity.id
_entity.type
_entity.pdbx_description
1 polymer ?
#
loop_
_entity_poly.entity_id
_entity_poly.type
_entity_poly.pdbx_seq_one_letter_code
_entity_poly.pdbx_strand_id
1 'polypeptide(L)'
;MSASQRPTLRPSSTSAARTGTSATPSIPRPPLSVHPNATISETVYFQGKHPISIGAGTVIHPRARLLSFEGPISVGEGCIIGEKSVVGNPQAPQSASEHSSGSATSPTPAVTIIENSVLIAPLSTVSSGSHIHSAATIDASAFLGRHVRIGRHAKLGEEEQEGWGYKGAKERMEEGMRTIRQA
;
A
#
# COMPACT_ATOMS: atom_id res chain seq x y z
N MET A 1 18.72 -22.56 69.97
CA MET A 1 18.86 -23.95 69.46
C MET A 1 17.94 -24.07 68.26
N SER A 2 18.50 -24.03 67.05
CA SER A 2 18.69 -25.20 66.17
C SER A 2 17.39 -25.55 65.42
N ALA A 3 17.19 -25.09 64.17
CA ALA A 3 17.71 -25.60 62.89
C ALA A 3 16.94 -26.81 62.32
N SER A 4 16.80 -26.80 60.97
CA SER A 4 16.49 -27.93 60.07
C SER A 4 15.04 -28.44 60.04
N GLN A 5 14.41 -28.82 58.91
CA GLN A 5 14.91 -29.24 57.59
C GLN A 5 13.77 -29.26 56.54
N ARG A 6 14.09 -28.93 55.27
CA ARG A 6 13.40 -29.38 54.02
C ARG A 6 13.74 -30.87 53.75
N PRO A 7 13.10 -31.68 52.86
CA PRO A 7 12.67 -31.34 51.48
C PRO A 7 11.51 -32.16 50.79
N THR A 8 11.18 -31.77 49.53
CA THR A 8 10.74 -32.58 48.33
C THR A 8 9.36 -33.32 48.33
N LEU A 9 8.55 -33.46 47.27
CA LEU A 9 8.74 -33.68 45.82
C LEU A 9 7.54 -33.15 44.96
N ARG A 10 7.85 -32.82 43.69
CA ARG A 10 7.02 -32.56 42.48
C ARG A 10 6.46 -33.92 41.92
N PRO A 11 5.77 -34.07 40.75
CA PRO A 11 5.32 -33.11 39.72
C PRO A 11 3.97 -33.41 38.97
N SER A 12 3.66 -32.54 37.98
CA SER A 12 3.08 -32.80 36.62
C SER A 12 1.63 -33.32 36.49
N SER A 13 0.82 -33.01 35.49
CA SER A 13 0.88 -32.26 34.21
C SER A 13 -0.52 -32.39 33.60
N THR A 14 -1.07 -31.40 32.91
CA THR A 14 -1.23 -31.35 31.43
C THR A 14 -2.33 -30.32 31.16
N SER A 15 -2.48 -29.64 30.05
CA SER A 15 -1.62 -29.27 28.93
C SER A 15 -2.55 -28.42 28.04
N ALA A 16 -2.18 -27.20 27.72
CA ALA A 16 -2.60 -26.57 26.48
C ALA A 16 -1.45 -25.70 26.01
N ALA A 17 -0.41 -26.41 25.58
CA ALA A 17 0.73 -25.88 24.89
C ALA A 17 0.29 -25.22 23.58
N ARG A 18 0.82 -24.02 23.34
CA ARG A 18 1.31 -23.66 22.01
C ARG A 18 2.72 -23.08 22.18
N THR A 19 3.67 -24.00 22.28
CA THR A 19 5.04 -23.86 21.73
C THR A 19 4.89 -23.40 20.27
N GLY A 20 5.58 -22.42 19.72
CA GLY A 20 6.93 -21.93 20.00
C GLY A 20 7.66 -21.97 18.66
N THR A 21 8.44 -20.93 18.35
CA THR A 21 9.66 -21.04 17.52
C THR A 21 10.44 -19.76 17.69
N SER A 22 11.58 -19.90 18.34
CA SER A 22 12.76 -19.06 18.19
C SER A 22 12.97 -18.68 16.72
N ALA A 23 12.90 -17.39 16.40
CA ALA A 23 13.43 -16.87 15.16
C ALA A 23 14.71 -16.10 15.48
N THR A 24 15.76 -16.45 14.75
CA THR A 24 16.92 -15.62 14.41
C THR A 24 16.49 -14.17 14.11
N PRO A 25 17.38 -13.16 14.09
CA PRO A 25 17.01 -11.81 13.67
C PRO A 25 16.68 -11.79 12.17
N SER A 26 15.54 -12.36 11.81
CA SER A 26 14.95 -12.30 10.49
C SER A 26 14.51 -10.86 10.32
N ILE A 27 15.08 -10.21 9.32
CA ILE A 27 14.62 -8.95 8.71
C ILE A 27 13.13 -8.75 9.02
N PRO A 28 12.74 -7.66 9.72
CA PRO A 28 11.37 -7.48 10.20
C PRO A 28 10.41 -7.58 9.02
N ARG A 29 9.78 -8.75 8.85
CA ARG A 29 8.73 -8.89 7.85
C ARG A 29 7.61 -7.97 8.30
N PRO A 30 7.12 -7.10 7.41
CA PRO A 30 6.01 -6.23 7.76
C PRO A 30 4.83 -7.11 8.20
N PRO A 31 4.06 -6.70 9.22
CA PRO A 31 2.86 -7.43 9.61
C PRO A 31 1.90 -7.46 8.41
N LEU A 32 1.78 -8.63 7.78
CA LEU A 32 0.93 -8.86 6.63
C LEU A 32 -0.38 -9.51 7.12
N SER A 33 -1.48 -8.79 6.96
CA SER A 33 -2.83 -9.28 7.27
C SER A 33 -3.52 -9.62 5.95
N VAL A 34 -3.75 -10.90 5.67
CA VAL A 34 -4.42 -11.34 4.45
C VAL A 34 -5.71 -12.04 4.81
N HIS A 35 -6.80 -11.65 4.16
CA HIS A 35 -8.07 -12.35 4.27
C HIS A 35 -8.01 -13.71 3.53
N PRO A 36 -8.58 -14.81 4.09
CA PRO A 36 -8.49 -16.15 3.47
C PRO A 36 -9.11 -16.26 2.07
N ASN A 37 -10.11 -15.43 1.74
CA ASN A 37 -10.70 -15.37 0.40
C ASN A 37 -9.85 -14.59 -0.64
N ALA A 38 -8.69 -14.04 -0.26
CA ALA A 38 -7.81 -13.37 -1.22
C ALA A 38 -6.98 -14.39 -2.00
N THR A 39 -6.87 -14.19 -3.32
CA THR A 39 -6.06 -15.03 -4.20
C THR A 39 -4.72 -14.33 -4.46
N ILE A 40 -3.65 -14.85 -3.88
CA ILE A 40 -2.31 -14.29 -4.04
C ILE A 40 -1.45 -15.27 -4.83
N SER A 41 -0.81 -14.79 -5.88
CA SER A 41 0.16 -15.59 -6.63
C SER A 41 1.44 -15.84 -5.83
N GLU A 42 2.06 -17.00 -6.03
CA GLU A 42 3.27 -17.43 -5.31
C GLU A 42 4.50 -16.56 -5.60
N THR A 43 4.53 -15.91 -6.77
CA THR A 43 5.67 -15.09 -7.22
C THR A 43 5.53 -13.59 -6.89
N VAL A 44 4.63 -13.24 -5.97
CA VAL A 44 4.44 -11.85 -5.53
C VAL A 44 5.52 -11.46 -4.52
N TYR A 45 6.02 -10.23 -4.63
CA TYR A 45 7.02 -9.69 -3.74
C TYR A 45 6.40 -8.72 -2.73
N PHE A 46 6.47 -9.06 -1.45
CA PHE A 46 6.10 -8.17 -0.35
C PHE A 46 7.37 -7.68 0.35
N GLN A 47 7.61 -6.37 0.33
CA GLN A 47 8.75 -5.74 0.98
C GLN A 47 8.28 -4.51 1.75
N GLY A 48 8.84 -4.25 2.92
CA GLY A 48 8.48 -3.05 3.67
C GLY A 48 8.79 -3.15 5.15
N LYS A 49 8.64 -2.02 5.85
CA LYS A 49 8.73 -1.92 7.30
C LYS A 49 7.35 -1.73 7.95
N HIS A 50 6.36 -1.30 7.17
CA HIS A 50 5.02 -0.97 7.64
C HIS A 50 4.02 -2.09 7.35
N PRO A 51 2.91 -2.19 8.12
CA PRO A 51 1.90 -3.22 7.90
C PRO A 51 1.28 -3.13 6.50
N ILE A 52 1.00 -4.30 5.93
CA ILE A 52 0.26 -4.46 4.69
C ILE A 52 -1.03 -5.23 5.00
N SER A 53 -2.18 -4.69 4.64
CA SER A 53 -3.48 -5.35 4.82
C SER A 53 -4.12 -5.63 3.47
N ILE A 54 -4.65 -6.84 3.29
CA ILE A 54 -5.29 -7.31 2.04
C ILE A 54 -6.71 -7.81 2.37
N GLY A 55 -7.70 -7.16 1.77
CA GLY A 55 -9.12 -7.49 1.91
C GLY A 55 -9.55 -8.78 1.20
N ALA A 56 -10.78 -9.20 1.49
CA ALA A 56 -11.40 -10.40 0.92
C ALA A 56 -11.56 -10.33 -0.60
N GLY A 57 -11.40 -11.44 -1.32
CA GLY A 57 -11.66 -11.49 -2.76
C GLY A 57 -10.66 -10.70 -3.62
N THR A 58 -9.59 -10.17 -3.03
CA THR A 58 -8.53 -9.48 -3.78
C THR A 58 -7.67 -10.49 -4.52
N VAL A 59 -7.39 -10.23 -5.80
CA VAL A 59 -6.59 -11.08 -6.69
C VAL A 59 -5.28 -10.37 -7.01
N ILE A 60 -4.16 -10.99 -6.66
CA ILE A 60 -2.82 -10.48 -6.95
C ILE A 60 -2.14 -11.39 -7.95
N HIS A 61 -1.86 -10.86 -9.14
CA HIS A 61 -1.18 -11.57 -10.21
C HIS A 61 0.32 -11.81 -9.92
N PRO A 62 0.95 -12.79 -10.60
CA PRO A 62 2.38 -13.06 -10.46
C PRO A 62 3.25 -11.83 -10.71
N ARG A 63 4.44 -11.80 -10.09
CA ARG A 63 5.45 -10.73 -10.24
C ARG A 63 5.02 -9.34 -9.78
N ALA A 64 3.84 -9.18 -9.18
CA ALA A 64 3.46 -7.93 -8.55
C ALA A 64 4.39 -7.61 -7.36
N ARG A 65 4.62 -6.33 -7.11
CA ARG A 65 5.54 -5.83 -6.07
C ARG A 65 4.82 -4.87 -5.15
N LEU A 66 4.69 -5.20 -3.87
CA LEU A 66 4.12 -4.34 -2.84
C LEU A 66 5.23 -3.87 -1.89
N LEU A 67 5.47 -2.56 -1.87
CA LEU A 67 6.63 -1.90 -1.26
C LEU A 67 6.19 -0.93 -0.16
N SER A 68 5.98 -1.44 1.05
CA SER A 68 5.53 -0.68 2.24
C SER A 68 6.72 -0.07 3.01
N PHE A 69 7.55 0.72 2.32
CA PHE A 69 8.71 1.40 2.89
C PHE A 69 8.39 2.79 3.45
N GLU A 70 7.46 3.51 2.82
CA GLU A 70 7.13 4.91 3.18
C GLU A 70 5.92 5.01 4.14
N GLY A 71 5.06 3.99 4.15
CA GLY A 71 3.87 3.95 4.98
C GLY A 71 3.12 2.63 4.88
N PRO A 72 2.12 2.43 5.75
CA PRO A 72 1.26 1.25 5.72
C PRO A 72 0.43 1.23 4.44
N ILE A 73 0.23 0.02 3.91
CA ILE A 73 -0.56 -0.22 2.70
C ILE A 73 -1.83 -0.97 3.09
N SER A 74 -2.98 -0.39 2.79
CA SER A 74 -4.28 -1.03 3.02
C SER A 74 -4.96 -1.26 1.68
N VAL A 75 -5.16 -2.53 1.34
CA VAL A 75 -5.88 -2.97 0.15
C VAL A 75 -7.25 -3.47 0.57
N GLY A 76 -8.30 -2.89 -0.01
CA GLY A 76 -9.68 -3.23 0.19
C GLY A 76 -10.06 -4.59 -0.39
N GLU A 77 -11.36 -4.82 -0.50
CA GLU A 77 -11.93 -6.09 -0.93
C GLU A 77 -12.23 -6.08 -2.43
N GLY A 78 -12.09 -7.23 -3.09
CA GLY A 78 -12.40 -7.41 -4.50
C GLY A 78 -11.47 -6.63 -5.45
N CYS A 79 -10.27 -6.27 -5.00
CA CYS A 79 -9.31 -5.56 -5.83
C CYS A 79 -8.55 -6.52 -6.76
N ILE A 80 -8.15 -6.05 -7.94
CA ILE A 80 -7.37 -6.84 -8.88
C ILE A 80 -6.04 -6.12 -9.09
N ILE A 81 -4.94 -6.77 -8.72
CA ILE A 81 -3.58 -6.26 -8.88
C ILE A 81 -2.92 -6.99 -10.04
N GLY A 82 -2.70 -6.27 -11.14
CA GLY A 82 -2.17 -6.79 -12.39
C GLY A 82 -0.73 -7.31 -12.29
N GLU A 83 -0.32 -8.11 -13.28
CA GLU A 83 1.04 -8.67 -13.34
C GLU A 83 2.09 -7.55 -13.41
N LYS A 84 3.24 -7.74 -12.74
CA LYS A 84 4.36 -6.77 -12.71
C LYS A 84 3.99 -5.38 -12.19
N SER A 85 2.78 -5.20 -11.67
CA SER A 85 2.38 -3.93 -11.08
C SER A 85 3.24 -3.66 -9.84
N VAL A 86 3.49 -2.39 -9.59
CA VAL A 86 4.30 -1.94 -8.46
C VAL A 86 3.47 -1.01 -7.61
N VAL A 87 3.23 -1.37 -6.35
CA VAL A 87 2.45 -0.59 -5.39
C VAL A 87 3.36 -0.15 -4.25
N GLY A 88 3.39 1.14 -3.94
CA GLY A 88 4.33 1.72 -2.97
C GLY A 88 5.50 2.39 -3.68
N ASN A 89 6.65 2.54 -3.01
CA ASN A 89 7.77 3.32 -3.56
C ASN A 89 8.50 2.55 -4.70
N PRO A 90 8.23 2.85 -5.97
CA PRO A 90 8.93 2.28 -7.11
C PRO A 90 10.10 3.22 -7.38
N GLN A 91 11.20 3.10 -6.63
CA GLN A 91 12.42 3.80 -7.01
C GLN A 91 12.90 3.19 -8.33
N ALA A 92 12.45 3.75 -9.45
CA ALA A 92 13.13 3.55 -10.72
C ALA A 92 14.56 4.15 -10.58
N PRO A 93 15.61 3.44 -11.02
CA PRO A 93 16.92 4.05 -11.10
C PRO A 93 16.90 5.04 -12.28
N GLN A 94 17.57 6.18 -12.12
CA GLN A 94 17.83 7.22 -13.13
C GLN A 94 16.66 8.22 -13.29
N SER A 95 16.79 9.53 -13.06
CA SER A 95 17.98 10.39 -13.01
C SER A 95 17.72 11.52 -12.02
N ALA A 96 18.81 12.08 -11.49
CA ALA A 96 18.80 13.37 -10.84
C ALA A 96 18.13 14.40 -11.76
N SER A 97 16.92 14.82 -11.41
CA SER A 97 16.44 16.16 -11.69
C SER A 97 15.59 16.60 -10.51
N GLU A 98 16.18 17.52 -9.78
CA GLU A 98 15.66 18.25 -8.64
C GLU A 98 14.48 19.14 -9.06
N HIS A 99 13.39 18.57 -9.56
CA HIS A 99 12.19 19.34 -9.88
C HIS A 99 10.93 18.52 -9.58
N SER A 100 10.58 18.42 -8.30
CA SER A 100 9.19 18.25 -7.90
C SER A 100 8.89 19.31 -6.86
N SER A 101 8.36 20.42 -7.36
CA SER A 101 7.83 21.55 -6.62
C SER A 101 6.99 21.07 -5.43
N GLY A 102 7.44 21.45 -4.23
CA GLY A 102 6.56 21.90 -3.15
C GLY A 102 5.43 20.97 -2.72
N SER A 103 5.76 19.86 -2.05
CA SER A 103 4.98 19.48 -0.86
C SER A 103 5.88 18.80 0.18
N ALA A 104 6.97 19.50 0.51
CA ALA A 104 7.70 19.28 1.75
C ALA A 104 6.90 19.91 2.90
N THR A 105 5.79 19.30 3.33
CA THR A 105 5.23 19.57 4.67
C THR A 105 4.24 18.47 5.10
N SER A 106 4.75 17.32 5.52
CA SER A 106 4.38 16.75 6.82
C SER A 106 5.16 15.46 7.08
N PRO A 107 5.58 15.19 8.32
CA PRO A 107 6.11 13.89 8.73
C PRO A 107 4.99 12.83 8.84
N THR A 108 3.93 12.95 8.05
CA THR A 108 2.84 11.98 8.08
C THR A 108 3.24 10.76 7.27
N PRO A 109 2.99 9.55 7.79
CA PRO A 109 3.26 8.35 7.02
C PRO A 109 2.47 8.43 5.71
N ALA A 110 3.12 8.14 4.59
CA ALA A 110 2.47 8.10 3.29
C ALA A 110 1.58 6.85 3.20
N VAL A 111 0.44 6.92 3.88
CA VAL A 111 -0.54 5.84 3.93
C VAL A 111 -1.08 5.64 2.52
N THR A 112 -0.91 4.43 2.01
CA THR A 112 -1.47 4.06 0.71
C THR A 112 -2.76 3.32 0.95
N ILE A 113 -3.87 3.91 0.52
CA ILE A 113 -5.21 3.37 0.73
C ILE A 113 -5.77 3.00 -0.63
N ILE A 114 -6.08 1.73 -0.80
CA ILE A 114 -6.79 1.19 -1.96
C ILE A 114 -8.12 0.70 -1.42
N GLU A 115 -9.22 1.38 -1.77
CA GLU A 115 -10.57 0.97 -1.37
C GLU A 115 -11.03 -0.27 -2.15
N ASN A 116 -12.33 -0.61 -2.08
CA ASN A 116 -12.91 -1.84 -2.62
C ASN A 116 -13.09 -1.78 -4.14
N SER A 117 -13.03 -2.95 -4.80
CA SER A 117 -13.29 -3.12 -6.23
C SER A 117 -12.40 -2.28 -7.15
N VAL A 118 -11.15 -2.04 -6.75
CA VAL A 118 -10.18 -1.31 -7.58
C VAL A 118 -9.53 -2.26 -8.58
N LEU A 119 -9.46 -1.85 -9.84
CA LEU A 119 -8.75 -2.58 -10.89
C LEU A 119 -7.42 -1.89 -11.20
N ILE A 120 -6.33 -2.61 -10.98
CA ILE A 120 -4.97 -2.20 -11.31
C ILE A 120 -4.51 -3.11 -12.44
N ALA A 121 -4.40 -2.56 -13.64
CA ALA A 121 -3.95 -3.32 -14.82
C ALA A 121 -2.44 -3.68 -14.74
N PRO A 122 -1.93 -4.57 -15.61
CA PRO A 122 -0.53 -4.98 -15.56
C PRO A 122 0.42 -3.83 -15.91
N LEU A 123 1.66 -3.91 -15.43
CA LEU A 123 2.72 -2.90 -15.61
C LEU A 123 2.42 -1.52 -15.01
N SER A 124 1.28 -1.33 -14.36
CA SER A 124 0.96 -0.06 -13.71
C SER A 124 1.88 0.20 -12.51
N THR A 125 2.16 1.47 -12.26
CA THR A 125 2.98 1.88 -11.13
C THR A 125 2.20 2.83 -10.22
N VAL A 126 1.98 2.42 -8.98
CA VAL A 126 1.26 3.17 -7.95
C VAL A 126 2.25 3.65 -6.90
N SER A 127 2.56 4.95 -6.92
CA SER A 127 3.42 5.55 -5.90
C SER A 127 2.78 5.55 -4.51
N SER A 128 3.61 5.55 -3.47
CA SER A 128 3.21 5.66 -2.07
C SER A 128 2.46 6.96 -1.74
N GLY A 129 1.57 6.87 -0.75
CA GLY A 129 0.72 7.99 -0.32
C GLY A 129 -0.50 8.21 -1.20
N SER A 130 -0.75 7.33 -2.18
CA SER A 130 -1.91 7.42 -3.05
C SER A 130 -3.18 6.92 -2.36
N HIS A 131 -4.29 7.62 -2.61
CA HIS A 131 -5.62 7.29 -2.12
C HIS A 131 -6.51 6.94 -3.32
N ILE A 132 -6.79 5.65 -3.47
CA ILE A 132 -7.58 5.12 -4.57
C ILE A 132 -8.96 4.78 -4.03
N HIS A 133 -9.97 5.53 -4.47
CA HIS A 133 -11.34 5.28 -4.08
C HIS A 133 -11.94 4.05 -4.79
N SER A 134 -13.09 3.61 -4.28
CA SER A 134 -13.78 2.40 -4.72
C SER A 134 -14.15 2.44 -6.20
N ALA A 135 -14.10 1.28 -6.86
CA ALA A 135 -14.43 1.11 -8.29
C ALA A 135 -13.55 1.93 -9.26
N ALA A 136 -12.39 2.41 -8.82
CA ALA A 136 -11.42 3.03 -9.72
C ALA A 136 -10.76 1.98 -10.62
N THR A 137 -10.47 2.38 -11.86
CA THR A 137 -9.80 1.54 -12.86
C THR A 137 -8.53 2.23 -13.31
N ILE A 138 -7.40 1.52 -13.25
CA ILE A 138 -6.09 1.97 -13.69
C ILE A 138 -5.70 1.10 -14.86
N ASP A 139 -5.52 1.70 -16.03
CA ASP A 139 -5.16 1.00 -17.26
C ASP A 139 -3.70 0.53 -17.21
N ALA A 140 -3.36 -0.38 -18.16
CA ALA A 140 -2.03 -0.94 -18.24
C ALA A 140 -1.01 0.19 -18.46
N SER A 141 0.23 0.00 -17.98
CA SER A 141 1.31 1.02 -18.05
C SER A 141 1.02 2.39 -17.41
N ALA A 142 -0.13 2.60 -16.77
CA ALA A 142 -0.43 3.87 -16.11
C ALA A 142 0.50 4.14 -14.91
N PHE A 143 0.88 5.40 -14.75
CA PHE A 143 1.74 5.88 -13.67
C PHE A 143 0.98 6.81 -12.74
N LEU A 144 0.83 6.44 -11.47
CA LEU A 144 0.32 7.31 -10.43
C LEU A 144 1.49 7.91 -9.66
N GLY A 145 1.54 9.25 -9.65
CA GLY A 145 2.47 10.01 -8.81
C GLY A 145 2.21 9.86 -7.31
N ARG A 146 3.12 10.40 -6.50
CA ARG A 146 2.99 10.41 -5.03
C ARG A 146 1.85 11.31 -4.59
N HIS A 147 1.14 10.92 -3.53
CA HIS A 147 0.03 11.68 -2.95
C HIS A 147 -1.15 11.96 -3.90
N VAL A 148 -1.37 11.09 -4.88
CA VAL A 148 -2.49 11.21 -5.82
C VAL A 148 -3.79 10.72 -5.17
N ARG A 149 -4.89 11.42 -5.47
CA ARG A 149 -6.25 11.03 -5.06
C ARG A 149 -7.06 10.69 -6.30
N ILE A 150 -7.54 9.45 -6.37
CA ILE A 150 -8.36 8.95 -7.48
C ILE A 150 -9.79 8.88 -7.02
N GLY A 151 -10.70 9.58 -7.70
CA GLY A 151 -12.12 9.57 -7.39
C GLY A 151 -12.79 8.21 -7.58
N ARG A 152 -13.96 8.03 -6.96
CA ARG A 152 -14.79 6.83 -7.19
C ARG A 152 -15.16 6.73 -8.66
N HIS A 153 -15.08 5.53 -9.23
CA HIS A 153 -15.34 5.27 -10.65
C HIS A 153 -14.42 6.02 -11.62
N ALA A 154 -13.30 6.59 -11.14
CA ALA A 154 -12.34 7.21 -12.04
C ALA A 154 -11.64 6.12 -12.85
N LYS A 155 -11.52 6.36 -14.15
CA LYS A 155 -10.70 5.56 -15.05
C LYS A 155 -9.43 6.36 -15.37
N LEU A 156 -8.28 5.81 -15.02
CA LEU A 156 -6.99 6.33 -15.43
C LEU A 156 -6.51 5.55 -16.65
N GLY A 157 -6.49 6.20 -17.80
CA GLY A 157 -5.91 5.67 -19.02
C GLY A 157 -4.39 5.87 -19.08
N GLU A 158 -3.73 5.08 -19.90
CA GLU A 158 -2.45 5.48 -20.50
C GLU A 158 -2.73 6.72 -21.35
N GLU A 159 -2.28 7.88 -20.88
CA GLU A 159 -2.18 9.09 -21.69
C GLU A 159 -0.88 8.97 -22.46
N GLU A 160 -0.96 8.70 -23.77
CA GLU A 160 0.15 8.86 -24.70
C GLU A 160 0.73 10.26 -24.47
N GLN A 161 2.01 10.32 -24.11
CA GLN A 161 2.67 11.54 -23.66
C GLN A 161 2.70 12.61 -24.75
N GLU A 162 1.65 13.42 -24.82
CA GLU A 162 1.72 14.80 -25.27
C GLU A 162 0.94 15.70 -24.29
N GLY A 163 1.61 16.06 -23.19
CA GLY A 163 1.28 17.30 -22.51
C GLY A 163 0.36 17.20 -21.28
N TRP A 164 0.99 17.13 -20.10
CA TRP A 164 0.53 17.76 -18.86
C TRP A 164 -0.92 17.52 -18.43
N GLY A 165 -1.13 16.41 -17.72
CA GLY A 165 -1.67 16.42 -16.36
C GLY A 165 -3.19 16.51 -16.23
N TYR A 166 -3.73 15.64 -15.40
CA TYR A 166 -5.11 15.67 -14.91
C TYR A 166 -5.51 17.06 -14.35
N LYS A 167 -5.97 17.96 -15.23
CA LYS A 167 -6.84 19.09 -14.92
C LYS A 167 -8.25 18.54 -14.68
N GLY A 168 -8.45 17.92 -13.53
CA GLY A 168 -9.69 17.19 -13.26
C GLY A 168 -10.03 17.11 -11.78
N ALA A 169 -10.06 18.25 -11.08
CA ALA A 169 -10.91 18.44 -9.88
C ALA A 169 -10.74 19.80 -9.17
N LYS A 170 -9.67 20.58 -9.43
CA LYS A 170 -9.42 21.85 -8.70
C LYS A 170 -9.70 23.14 -9.47
N GLU A 171 -9.85 23.10 -10.79
CA GLU A 171 -9.91 24.33 -11.61
C GLU A 171 -11.30 24.96 -11.71
N ARG A 172 -12.38 24.24 -11.35
CA ARG A 172 -13.75 24.75 -11.50
C ARG A 172 -14.18 25.76 -10.44
N MET A 173 -13.32 26.12 -9.49
CA MET A 173 -13.67 27.05 -8.40
C MET A 173 -12.90 28.38 -8.43
N GLU A 174 -11.78 28.47 -9.15
CA GLU A 174 -10.99 29.73 -9.23
C GLU A 174 -11.44 30.63 -10.40
N GLU A 175 -12.04 30.06 -11.45
CA GLU A 175 -12.52 30.82 -12.61
C GLU A 175 -13.78 31.66 -12.30
N GLY A 176 -14.51 31.33 -11.22
CA GLY A 176 -15.66 32.11 -10.76
C GLY A 176 -15.32 33.40 -10.00
N MET A 177 -14.06 33.61 -9.59
CA MET A 177 -13.66 34.79 -8.79
C MET A 177 -12.98 35.89 -9.61
N ARG A 178 -12.56 35.63 -10.86
CA ARG A 178 -11.93 36.66 -11.71
C ARG A 178 -12.95 37.57 -12.42
N THR A 179 -14.20 37.15 -12.56
CA THR A 179 -15.25 37.96 -13.20
C THR A 179 -15.77 39.10 -12.31
N ILE A 180 -15.50 39.10 -11.01
CA ILE A 180 -16.05 40.11 -10.08
C ILE A 180 -15.14 41.36 -9.96
N ARG A 181 -13.94 41.38 -10.56
CA ARG A 181 -13.02 42.54 -10.52
C ARG A 181 -13.04 43.43 -11.78
N GLN A 182 -13.96 43.19 -12.72
CA GLN A 182 -14.08 43.99 -13.95
C GLN A 182 -15.48 44.60 -14.17
N ALA A 183 -16.26 44.80 -13.10
CA ALA A 183 -17.44 45.65 -13.13
C ALA A 183 -17.22 46.89 -12.27
#